data_AF-A0A2X1X5W9-F1
#
_entry.id   AF-A0A2X1X5W9-F1
#
_cell.length_a   1.000
_cell.length_b   1.000
_cell.length_c   1.000
_cell.angle_alpha   90.00
_cell.angle_beta   90.00
_cell.angle_gamma   90.00
#
_symmetry.space_group_name_H-M   'P 1'
#
loop_
_entity.id
_entity.type
_entity.pdbx_description
1 polymer ?
#
loop_
_entity_poly.entity_id
_entity_poly.type
_entity_poly.pdbx_seq_one_letter_code
_entity_poly.pdbx_strand_id
1 'polypeptide(L)'
;MTLKKARKNDLWFHVKDAPGSHVILKNDNRDFSNSAMMTAAKFAAKYSSLSKSQNIPVDYTFKINVKRHPAKKPGLVSYTNYKTININI
;
A
#
# COMPACT_ATOMS: atom_id res chain seq x y z
N MET A 1 -1.87 -12.25 -5.74
CA MET A 1 -3.32 -12.17 -6.05
C MET A 1 -3.82 -10.73 -6.20
N THR A 2 -3.42 -9.80 -5.33
CA THR A 2 -3.83 -8.38 -5.35
C THR A 2 -3.22 -7.55 -6.49
N LEU A 3 -1.90 -7.60 -6.69
CA LEU A 3 -1.21 -6.81 -7.73
C LEU A 3 -1.58 -7.18 -9.18
N LYS A 4 -2.07 -8.41 -9.42
CA LYS A 4 -2.48 -8.87 -10.75
C LYS A 4 -3.84 -8.31 -11.18
N LYS A 5 -4.72 -7.99 -10.22
CA LYS A 5 -6.07 -7.46 -10.48
C LYS A 5 -6.14 -5.94 -10.52
N ALA A 6 -5.09 -5.27 -10.03
CA ALA A 6 -5.03 -3.81 -9.96
C ALA A 6 -4.61 -3.18 -11.30
N ARG A 7 -5.29 -2.09 -11.65
CA ARG A 7 -4.99 -1.24 -12.81
C ARG A 7 -3.76 -0.37 -12.53
N LYS A 8 -3.16 0.18 -13.57
CA LYS A 8 -1.92 0.99 -13.46
C LYS A 8 -2.13 2.27 -12.62
N ASN A 9 -3.33 2.85 -12.68
CA ASN A 9 -3.74 4.07 -12.00
C ASN A 9 -4.39 3.85 -10.63
N ASP A 10 -4.48 2.60 -10.15
CA ASP A 10 -4.90 2.31 -8.79
C ASP A 10 -3.80 2.71 -7.81
N LEU A 11 -4.17 3.12 -6.59
CA LEU A 11 -3.22 3.34 -5.52
C LEU A 11 -2.94 2.03 -4.79
N TRP A 12 -1.67 1.79 -4.52
CA TRP A 12 -1.17 0.69 -3.72
C TRP A 12 -0.63 1.22 -2.40
N PHE A 13 -0.88 0.46 -1.32
CA PHE A 13 -0.46 0.78 0.04
C PHE A 13 0.20 -0.44 0.67
N HIS A 14 1.23 -0.18 1.49
CA HIS A 14 1.91 -1.20 2.30
C HIS A 14 2.66 -0.53 3.46
N VAL A 15 2.82 -1.26 4.56
CA VAL A 15 3.63 -0.77 5.69
C VAL A 15 5.09 -0.62 5.28
N LYS A 16 5.76 0.44 5.73
CA LYS A 16 7.16 0.67 5.39
C LYS A 16 8.07 -0.29 6.17
N ASP A 17 9.04 -0.90 5.49
CA ASP A 17 10.12 -1.73 6.05
C ASP A 17 9.68 -2.90 6.95
N ALA A 18 8.41 -3.31 6.88
CA ALA A 18 7.86 -4.39 7.70
C ALA A 18 6.94 -5.31 6.87
N PRO A 19 6.75 -6.57 7.29
CA PRO A 19 5.77 -7.45 6.67
C PRO A 19 4.34 -6.94 6.85
N GLY A 20 3.60 -6.80 5.75
CA GLY A 20 2.21 -6.40 5.80
C GLY A 20 1.40 -6.82 4.57
N SER A 21 0.11 -6.51 4.64
CA SER A 21 -0.81 -6.75 3.54
C SER A 21 -0.68 -5.68 2.47
N HIS A 22 -0.72 -6.09 1.21
CA HIS A 22 -0.86 -5.17 0.08
C HIS A 22 -2.32 -4.73 -0.05
N VAL A 23 -2.57 -3.44 0.13
CA VAL A 23 -3.90 -2.85 -0.04
C VAL A 23 -3.94 -2.08 -1.35
N ILE A 24 -5.05 -2.21 -2.09
CA ILE A 24 -5.28 -1.49 -3.34
C ILE A 24 -6.54 -0.63 -3.18
N LEU A 25 -6.41 0.66 -3.42
CA LEU A 25 -7.55 1.55 -3.61
C LEU A 25 -7.79 1.72 -5.11
N LYS A 26 -8.90 1.15 -5.59
CA LYS A 26 -9.23 1.17 -7.02
C LYS A 26 -9.61 2.57 -7.48
N ASN A 27 -9.15 2.93 -8.66
CA ASN A 27 -9.57 4.14 -9.35
C ASN A 27 -10.79 3.82 -10.23
N ASP A 28 -11.96 4.29 -9.80
CA ASP A 28 -13.23 4.18 -10.54
C ASP A 28 -13.51 5.46 -11.36
N ASN A 29 -12.47 6.07 -11.93
CA ASN A 29 -12.50 7.35 -12.66
C ASN A 29 -12.96 8.53 -11.79
N ARG A 30 -12.56 8.53 -10.52
CA ARG A 30 -12.82 9.61 -9.57
C ARG A 30 -11.53 9.95 -8.85
N ASP A 31 -11.44 11.18 -8.36
CA ASP A 31 -10.33 11.56 -7.50
C ASP A 31 -10.34 10.78 -6.20
N PHE A 32 -9.15 10.44 -5.71
CA PHE A 32 -9.00 9.77 -4.44
C PHE A 32 -9.28 10.77 -3.32
N SER A 33 -10.39 10.57 -2.61
CA SER A 33 -10.66 11.38 -1.42
C SER A 33 -9.65 11.07 -0.31
N ASN A 34 -9.29 12.08 0.48
CA ASN A 34 -8.40 11.92 1.63
C ASN A 34 -8.92 10.85 2.61
N SER A 35 -10.25 10.77 2.79
CA SER A 35 -10.89 9.77 3.64
C SER A 35 -10.66 8.33 3.13
N ALA A 36 -10.82 8.11 1.81
CA ALA A 36 -10.58 6.81 1.21
C ALA A 36 -9.11 6.39 1.30
N MET A 37 -8.18 7.33 1.04
CA MET A 37 -6.75 7.08 1.20
C MET A 37 -6.38 6.73 2.65
N MET A 38 -6.88 7.50 3.61
CA MET A 38 -6.67 7.23 5.03
C MET A 38 -7.23 5.86 5.45
N THR A 39 -8.40 5.49 4.95
CA THR A 39 -9.01 4.19 5.22
C THR A 39 -8.18 3.03 4.66
N ALA A 40 -7.70 3.16 3.41
CA ALA A 40 -6.81 2.17 2.81
C ALA A 40 -5.50 2.01 3.59
N ALA A 41 -4.92 3.12 4.05
CA ALA A 41 -3.71 3.12 4.86
C ALA A 41 -3.92 2.48 6.24
N LYS A 42 -5.06 2.75 6.90
CA LYS A 42 -5.46 2.09 8.14
C LYS A 42 -5.58 0.58 7.98
N PHE A 43 -6.12 0.10 6.86
CA PHE A 43 -6.15 -1.32 6.57
C PHE A 43 -4.74 -1.91 6.38
N ALA A 44 -3.86 -1.21 5.66
CA ALA A 44 -2.47 -1.66 5.49
C ALA A 44 -1.73 -1.75 6.84
N ALA A 45 -1.93 -0.77 7.71
CA ALA A 45 -1.36 -0.76 9.06
C ALA A 45 -1.97 -1.85 9.96
N LYS A 46 -3.30 -2.01 9.97
CA LYS A 46 -4.01 -3.00 10.80
C LYS A 46 -3.66 -4.44 10.44
N TYR A 47 -3.47 -4.74 9.15
CA TYR A 47 -3.09 -6.07 8.67
C TYR A 47 -1.58 -6.16 8.39
N SER A 48 -0.78 -5.65 9.33
CA SER A 48 0.68 -5.72 9.31
C SER A 48 1.24 -6.25 10.64
N SER A 49 2.52 -6.59 10.64
CA SER A 49 3.25 -6.94 11.86
C SER A 49 3.36 -5.76 12.84
N LEU A 50 3.13 -4.52 12.40
CA LEU A 50 3.20 -3.31 13.22
C LEU A 50 1.84 -2.89 13.81
N SER A 51 0.80 -3.72 13.70
CA SER A 51 -0.57 -3.38 14.13
C SER A 51 -0.74 -2.97 15.60
N LYS A 52 0.22 -3.31 16.48
CA LYS A 52 0.25 -2.91 17.90
C LYS A 52 1.15 -1.71 18.19
N SER A 53 1.88 -1.23 17.19
CA SER A 53 2.77 -0.09 17.32
C SER A 53 2.00 1.22 17.19
N GLN A 54 2.52 2.26 17.84
CA GLN A 54 2.07 3.63 17.58
C GLN A 54 2.81 4.19 16.36
N ASN A 55 2.19 5.13 15.65
CA ASN A 55 2.81 5.88 14.57
C ASN A 55 3.37 5.02 13.42
N ILE A 56 2.52 4.14 12.86
CA ILE A 56 2.89 3.16 11.84
C ILE A 56 3.10 3.86 10.49
N PRO A 57 4.30 3.81 9.90
CA PRO A 57 4.55 4.38 8.57
C PRO A 57 3.95 3.48 7.48
N VAL A 58 3.09 4.06 6.64
CA VAL A 58 2.49 3.39 5.49
C VAL A 58 2.89 4.11 4.21
N ASP A 59 3.55 3.40 3.31
CA ASP A 59 3.89 3.88 1.99
C ASP A 59 2.72 3.68 1.03
N TYR A 60 2.52 4.66 0.16
CA TYR A 60 1.60 4.55 -0.95
C TYR A 60 2.15 5.14 -2.24
N THR A 61 1.78 4.53 -3.36
CA THR A 61 2.13 4.99 -4.70
C THR A 61 1.12 4.43 -5.71
N PHE A 62 1.18 4.90 -6.96
CA PHE A 62 0.43 4.24 -8.03
C PHE A 62 0.97 2.85 -8.30
N LYS A 63 0.07 1.90 -8.58
CA LYS A 63 0.43 0.51 -8.87
C LYS A 63 1.41 0.37 -10.03
N ILE A 64 1.42 1.30 -10.99
CA ILE A 64 2.40 1.32 -12.09
C ILE A 64 3.86 1.42 -11.60
N ASN A 65 4.08 2.05 -10.44
CA ASN A 65 5.40 2.19 -9.83
C ASN A 65 5.81 0.95 -9.03
N VAL A 66 4.88 -0.01 -8.83
CA VAL A 66 5.12 -1.24 -8.08
C VAL A 66 5.45 -2.37 -9.04
N LYS A 67 6.62 -2.98 -8.85
CA LYS A 67 7.13 -4.10 -9.65
C LYS A 67 7.44 -5.27 -8.75
N ARG A 68 7.38 -6.48 -9.32
CA ARG A 68 7.84 -7.69 -8.61
C ARG A 68 9.35 -7.57 -8.39
N HIS A 69 9.81 -7.89 -7.18
CA HIS A 69 11.23 -7.87 -6.89
C HIS A 69 11.99 -8.89 -7.75
N PRO A 70 13.22 -8.59 -8.23
CA PRO A 70 14.01 -9.49 -9.09
C PRO A 70 14.23 -10.89 -8.51
N ALA A 71 14.31 -10.98 -7.18
CA ALA A 71 14.44 -12.25 -6.44
C ALA A 71 13.23 -13.20 -6.58
N LYS A 72 12.13 -12.76 -7.22
CA LYS A 72 10.91 -13.54 -7.52
C LYS A 72 10.23 -14.22 -6.31
N LYS A 73 10.62 -13.93 -5.07
CA LYS A 73 9.93 -14.41 -3.86
C LYS A 73 8.46 -13.95 -3.87
N PRO A 74 7.49 -14.85 -3.62
CA PRO A 74 6.09 -14.46 -3.53
C PRO A 74 5.89 -13.34 -2.50
N GLY A 75 5.10 -12.32 -2.87
CA GLY A 75 4.85 -11.16 -2.00
C GLY A 75 5.95 -10.10 -1.99
N LEU A 76 7.15 -10.38 -2.48
CA LEU A 76 8.23 -9.39 -2.49
C LEU A 76 8.09 -8.44 -3.69
N VAL A 77 8.05 -7.14 -3.41
CA VAL A 77 7.90 -6.07 -4.39
C VAL A 77 8.98 -5.00 -4.22
N SER A 78 9.26 -4.30 -5.31
CA SER A 78 10.05 -3.06 -5.34
C SER A 78 9.14 -1.95 -5.86
N TYR A 79 9.21 -0.77 -5.26
CA TYR A 79 8.39 0.37 -5.66
C TYR A 79 9.18 1.67 -5.60
N THR A 80 8.79 2.64 -6.42
CA THR A 80 9.41 3.96 -6.54
C THR A 80 8.36 5.06 -6.49
N ASN A 81 8.80 6.32 -6.37
CA ASN A 81 7.91 7.49 -6.38
C ASN A 81 6.73 7.33 -5.39
N TYR A 82 7.06 6.99 -4.15
CA TYR A 82 6.09 6.78 -3.09
C TYR A 82 6.05 7.96 -2.14
N LYS A 83 4.94 8.05 -1.42
CA LYS A 83 4.77 8.96 -0.28
C LYS A 83 4.48 8.11 0.95
N THR A 84 4.85 8.61 2.11
CA THR A 84 4.60 7.95 3.39
C THR A 84 3.58 8.74 4.18
N ILE A 85 2.64 8.05 4.80
CA ILE A 85 1.69 8.59 5.77
C ILE A 85 1.79 7.80 7.07
N ASN A 86 1.74 8.54 8.16
CA ASN A 86 1.83 7.98 9.50
C ASN A 86 0.43 7.70 10.03
N ILE A 87 0.19 6.45 10.43
CA ILE A 87 -1.11 5.97 10.89
C ILE A 87 -1.05 5.63 12.37
N ASN A 88 -1.99 6.19 13.11
CA ASN A 88 -2.33 5.78 14.47
C ASN A 88 -3.66 5.02 14.40
N ILE A 89 -3.69 3.81 14.96
CA ILE A 89 -4.87 2.93 15.02
C ILE A 89 -5.51 3.04 16.39
#